data_AF-A0A7S3YTE7-F1
#
_entry.id   AF-A0A7S3YTE7-F1
#
_cell.length_a   1.000
_cell.length_b   1.000
_cell.length_c   1.000
_cell.angle_alpha   90.00
_cell.angle_beta   90.00
_cell.angle_gamma   90.00
#
_symmetry.space_group_name_H-M   'P 1'
#
loop_
_entity.id
_entity.type
_entity.pdbx_description
1 polymer ?
#
loop_
_entity_poly.entity_id
_entity_poly.type
_entity_poly.pdbx_seq_one_letter_code
_entity_poly.pdbx_strand_id
1 'polypeptide(L)'
;YLLGGEVQLLSRIKYNDGLDKYRLTPEELRTVFKEKMSDAVYAFQTRNPTHAGHAHLMQEAGDILTKQGYRKPTLWLSPLGGWSKSDDVPLDVRVKQHVA
;
A
#
# COMPACT_ATOMS: atom_id res chain seq x y z
N TYR A 1 -16.93 27.27 -9.95
CA TYR A 1 -15.72 27.42 -10.77
C TYR A 1 -14.64 26.48 -10.26
N LEU A 2 -13.70 26.09 -11.13
CA LEU A 2 -12.48 25.34 -10.77
C LEU A 2 -11.27 26.25 -11.00
N LEU A 3 -10.22 26.08 -10.19
CA LEU A 3 -8.95 26.80 -10.30
C LEU A 3 -7.82 25.80 -10.48
N GLY A 4 -6.94 26.06 -11.44
CA GLY A 4 -5.73 25.27 -11.71
C GLY A 4 -4.48 26.15 -11.76
N GLY A 5 -3.32 25.56 -11.54
CA GLY A 5 -2.02 26.25 -11.53
C GLY A 5 -0.91 25.35 -11.00
N GLU A 6 0.31 25.87 -10.97
CA GLU A 6 1.42 25.19 -10.32
C GLU A 6 1.17 25.08 -8.81
N VAL A 7 1.46 23.90 -8.25
CA VAL A 7 1.29 23.63 -6.83
C VAL A 7 2.65 23.30 -6.23
N GLN A 8 3.10 24.15 -5.31
CA GLN A 8 4.29 23.90 -4.51
C GLN A 8 3.89 23.45 -3.11
N LEU A 9 4.33 22.26 -2.70
CA LEU A 9 4.16 21.78 -1.33
C LEU A 9 5.25 22.38 -0.43
N LEU A 10 4.85 23.19 0.55
CA LEU A 10 5.80 23.88 1.46
C LEU A 10 6.46 22.95 2.47
N SER A 11 5.74 21.92 2.91
CA SER A 11 6.20 20.98 3.91
C SER A 11 5.53 19.62 3.72
N ARG A 12 6.21 18.55 4.11
CA ARG A 12 5.63 17.20 4.07
C ARG A 12 4.36 17.12 4.91
N ILE A 13 3.30 16.58 4.31
CA ILE A 13 2.03 16.33 5.00
C ILE A 13 2.22 15.22 6.02
N LYS A 14 1.74 15.48 7.24
CA LYS A 14 1.62 14.51 8.34
C LYS A 14 0.22 14.63 8.92
N TYR A 15 -0.39 13.50 9.25
CA TYR A 15 -1.74 13.47 9.81
C TYR A 15 -1.72 13.35 11.34
N ASN A 16 -0.59 12.94 11.92
CA ASN A 16 -0.39 12.78 13.36
C ASN A 16 -1.44 11.87 14.03
N ASP A 17 -1.94 10.88 13.29
CA ASP A 17 -2.95 9.91 13.73
C ASP A 17 -2.33 8.55 14.14
N GLY A 18 -1.01 8.49 14.29
CA GLY A 18 -0.26 7.26 14.58
C GLY A 18 0.00 6.36 13.37
N LEU A 19 -0.47 6.73 12.17
CA LEU A 19 -0.32 5.95 10.94
C LEU A 19 0.69 6.54 9.95
N ASP A 20 1.29 7.70 10.25
CA ASP A 20 2.23 8.38 9.33
C ASP A 20 3.42 7.52 8.93
N LYS A 21 3.85 6.58 9.79
CA LYS A 21 4.92 5.61 9.48
C LYS A 21 4.58 4.68 8.30
N TYR A 22 3.30 4.50 7.99
CA TYR A 22 2.84 3.69 6.84
C TYR A 22 2.61 4.55 5.58
N ARG A 23 2.65 5.89 5.69
CA ARG A 23 2.44 6.82 4.58
C ARG A 23 3.78 7.14 3.89
N LEU A 24 4.33 6.12 3.25
CA LEU A 24 5.56 6.21 2.49
C LEU A 24 5.32 6.91 1.14
N THR A 25 6.25 7.77 0.75
CA THR A 25 6.26 8.35 -0.61
C THR A 25 6.67 7.28 -1.63
N PRO A 26 6.43 7.50 -2.94
CA PRO A 26 6.93 6.60 -3.98
C PRO A 26 8.45 6.39 -3.95
N GLU A 27 9.22 7.40 -3.52
CA GLU A 27 10.68 7.31 -3.39
C GLU A 27 11.09 6.45 -2.19
N GLU A 28 10.43 6.62 -1.04
CA GLU A 28 10.66 5.78 0.15
C GLU A 28 10.28 4.33 -0.11
N LEU A 29 9.15 4.08 -0.80
CA LEU A 29 8.75 2.73 -1.21
C LEU A 29 9.81 2.07 -2.10
N ARG A 30 10.32 2.78 -3.11
CA ARG A 30 11.41 2.29 -3.97
C ARG A 30 12.66 1.95 -3.17
N THR A 31 12.99 2.76 -2.17
CA THR A 31 14.12 2.49 -1.26
C THR A 31 13.88 1.19 -0.47
N VAL A 32 12.69 1.02 0.12
CA VAL A 32 12.32 -0.20 0.86
C VAL A 32 12.38 -1.43 -0.03
N PHE A 33 11.90 -1.37 -1.28
CA PHE A 33 11.96 -2.51 -2.21
C PHE A 33 13.41 -2.85 -2.59
N LYS A 34 14.26 -1.84 -2.78
CA LYS A 34 15.69 -2.03 -3.06
C LYS A 34 16.41 -2.67 -1.87
N GLU A 35 16.16 -2.21 -0.65
CA GLU A 35 16.70 -2.79 0.59
C GLU A 35 16.25 -4.23 0.80
N LYS A 36 14.99 -4.52 0.44
CA LYS A 36 14.46 -5.89 0.41
C LYS A 36 15.03 -6.72 -0.73
N MET A 37 15.85 -6.19 -1.62
CA MET A 37 16.38 -6.89 -2.81
C MET A 37 15.25 -7.51 -3.66
N SER A 38 14.11 -6.84 -3.72
CA SER A 38 12.97 -7.28 -4.52
C SER A 38 13.34 -7.22 -6.01
N ASP A 39 13.19 -8.32 -6.73
CA ASP A 39 13.40 -8.38 -8.19
C ASP A 39 12.10 -8.24 -8.98
N ALA A 40 10.96 -8.43 -8.33
CA ALA A 40 9.64 -7.98 -8.75
C ALA A 40 8.86 -7.44 -7.56
N VAL A 41 8.06 -6.41 -7.80
CA VAL A 41 7.08 -5.88 -6.83
C VAL A 41 5.71 -5.96 -7.45
N TYR A 42 4.77 -6.57 -6.75
CA TYR A 42 3.37 -6.64 -7.16
C TYR A 42 2.49 -6.01 -6.10
N ALA A 43 1.55 -5.17 -6.53
CA ALA A 43 0.74 -4.36 -5.64
C ALA A 43 -0.66 -4.95 -5.48
N PHE A 44 -1.18 -4.90 -4.26
CA PHE A 44 -2.58 -5.21 -3.96
C PHE A 44 -3.24 -3.99 -3.31
N GLN A 45 -4.05 -3.28 -4.09
CA GLN A 45 -4.84 -2.15 -3.61
C GLN A 45 -6.07 -2.67 -2.86
N THR A 46 -6.29 -2.22 -1.62
CA THR A 46 -7.51 -2.55 -0.88
C THR A 46 -8.07 -1.35 -0.13
N ARG A 47 -9.40 -1.30 0.04
CA ARG A 47 -10.06 -0.40 0.99
C ARG A 47 -10.81 -1.17 2.09
N ASN A 48 -10.83 -2.49 2.01
CA ASN A 48 -11.55 -3.39 2.91
C ASN A 48 -10.55 -4.19 3.77
N PRO A 49 -11.00 -4.76 4.90
CA PRO A 49 -10.23 -5.79 5.61
C PRO A 49 -9.83 -6.95 4.70
N THR A 50 -8.66 -7.54 4.94
CA THR A 50 -8.18 -8.68 4.16
C THR A 50 -8.84 -9.97 4.64
N HIS A 51 -9.45 -10.71 3.71
CA HIS A 51 -10.06 -12.02 3.95
C HIS A 51 -9.40 -13.09 3.09
N ALA A 52 -9.77 -14.37 3.27
CA ALA A 52 -9.15 -15.51 2.58
C ALA A 52 -9.09 -15.36 1.05
N GLY A 53 -10.15 -14.85 0.41
CA GLY A 53 -10.13 -14.59 -1.03
C GLY A 53 -9.05 -13.59 -1.49
N HIS A 54 -8.83 -12.49 -0.76
CA HIS A 54 -7.74 -11.56 -1.06
C HIS A 54 -6.38 -12.24 -0.87
N ALA A 55 -6.21 -12.99 0.22
CA ALA A 55 -4.98 -13.73 0.49
C ALA A 55 -4.66 -14.74 -0.62
N HIS A 56 -5.68 -15.43 -1.15
CA HIS A 56 -5.51 -16.37 -2.25
C HIS A 56 -4.98 -15.68 -3.52
N LEU A 57 -5.58 -14.54 -3.92
CA LEU A 57 -5.11 -13.79 -5.09
C LEU A 57 -3.68 -13.26 -4.91
N MET A 58 -3.33 -12.78 -3.71
CA MET A 58 -1.98 -12.31 -3.40
C MET A 58 -0.94 -13.43 -3.43
N GLN A 59 -1.31 -14.63 -2.97
CA GLN A 59 -0.45 -15.81 -3.02
C GLN A 59 -0.27 -16.29 -4.47
N GLU A 60 -1.37 -16.43 -5.22
CA GLU A 60 -1.34 -16.88 -6.61
C GLU A 60 -0.49 -15.95 -7.48
N ALA A 61 -0.62 -14.62 -7.30
CA ALA A 61 0.23 -13.65 -8.00
C ALA A 61 1.72 -13.85 -7.70
N GLY A 62 2.09 -14.13 -6.45
CA GLY A 62 3.47 -14.46 -6.06
C GLY A 62 3.97 -15.75 -6.70
N ASP A 63 3.12 -16.78 -6.74
CA ASP A 63 3.43 -18.08 -7.36
C ASP A 63 3.64 -17.93 -8.88
N ILE A 64 2.82 -17.11 -9.55
CA ILE A 64 2.96 -16.79 -10.97
C ILE A 64 4.30 -16.13 -11.25
N LEU A 65 4.68 -15.11 -10.47
CA LEU A 65 5.96 -14.42 -10.64
C LEU A 65 7.15 -15.36 -10.38
N THR A 66 7.03 -16.24 -9.38
CA THR A 66 8.05 -17.26 -9.11
C THR A 66 8.22 -18.21 -10.30
N LYS A 67 7.11 -18.67 -10.91
CA LYS A 67 7.13 -19.50 -12.13
C LYS A 67 7.71 -18.78 -13.35
N GLN A 68 7.59 -17.46 -13.41
CA GLN A 68 8.21 -16.62 -14.45
C GLN A 68 9.72 -16.42 -14.24
N GLY A 69 10.29 -16.87 -13.13
CA GLY A 69 11.73 -16.82 -12.85
C GLY A 69 12.17 -15.70 -11.90
N TYR A 70 11.24 -14.93 -11.34
CA TYR A 70 11.55 -14.00 -10.26
C TYR A 70 11.87 -14.79 -8.98
N ARG A 71 12.98 -14.45 -8.33
CA ARG A 71 13.52 -15.11 -7.14
C ARG A 71 13.01 -14.49 -5.85
N LYS A 72 12.66 -13.20 -5.85
CA LYS A 72 12.18 -12.47 -4.67
C LYS A 72 11.00 -11.54 -4.99
N PRO A 73 9.88 -12.07 -5.53
CA PRO A 73 8.68 -11.27 -5.72
C PRO A 73 8.18 -10.76 -4.37
N THR A 74 7.95 -9.46 -4.27
CA THR A 74 7.55 -8.79 -3.03
C THR A 74 6.15 -8.21 -3.18
N LEU A 75 5.24 -8.64 -2.32
CA LEU A 75 3.91 -8.05 -2.21
C LEU A 75 4.01 -6.66 -1.58
N TRP A 76 3.41 -5.68 -2.25
CA TRP A 76 3.06 -4.39 -1.66
C TRP A 76 1.56 -4.34 -1.40
N LEU A 77 1.17 -4.58 -0.14
CA LEU A 77 -0.21 -4.36 0.30
C LEU A 77 -0.44 -2.85 0.52
N SER A 78 -1.32 -2.26 -0.28
CA SER A 78 -1.57 -0.81 -0.32
C SER A 78 -3.00 -0.48 0.14
N PRO A 79 -3.26 -0.39 1.46
CA PRO A 79 -4.56 0.03 1.96
C PRO A 79 -4.80 1.52 1.68
N LEU A 80 -5.95 1.87 1.08
CA LEU A 80 -6.33 3.25 0.85
C LEU A 80 -6.54 4.00 2.17
N GLY A 81 -5.82 5.11 2.34
CA GLY A 81 -5.89 5.95 3.54
C GLY A 81 -6.48 7.35 3.37
N GLY A 82 -7.03 7.65 2.18
CA GLY A 82 -7.79 8.87 1.93
C GLY A 82 -9.23 8.78 2.47
N TRP A 83 -10.10 9.68 2.01
CA TRP A 83 -11.52 9.64 2.34
C TRP A 83 -12.15 8.30 1.93
N SER A 84 -12.93 7.71 2.83
CA SER A 84 -13.74 6.51 2.62
C SER A 84 -15.20 6.81 2.94
N LYS A 85 -16.12 5.97 2.48
CA LYS A 85 -17.54 6.15 2.81
C LYS A 85 -17.75 5.91 4.32
N SER A 86 -18.83 6.46 4.87
CA SER A 86 -19.09 6.41 6.32
C SER A 86 -19.34 5.00 6.87
N ASP A 87 -19.75 4.07 6.00
CA ASP A 87 -19.98 2.66 6.31
C ASP A 87 -18.73 1.80 6.11
N ASP A 88 -17.65 2.35 5.55
CA ASP A 88 -16.38 1.63 5.42
C ASP A 88 -15.68 1.51 6.79
N VAL A 89 -14.96 0.40 6.99
CA VAL A 89 -14.16 0.18 8.20
C VAL A 89 -13.07 1.27 8.32
N PRO A 90 -12.90 1.91 9.49
CA PRO A 90 -11.87 2.93 9.70
C PRO A 90 -10.46 2.44 9.34
N LEU A 91 -9.62 3.37 8.84
CA LEU A 91 -8.28 3.05 8.37
C LEU A 91 -7.41 2.41 9.46
N ASP A 92 -7.44 2.93 10.68
CA ASP A 92 -6.64 2.41 11.79
C ASP A 92 -7.02 0.96 12.13
N VAL A 93 -8.31 0.63 12.09
CA VAL A 93 -8.83 -0.73 12.27
C VAL A 93 -8.36 -1.63 11.14
N ARG A 94 -8.45 -1.18 9.88
CA ARG A 94 -7.95 -1.94 8.73
C ARG A 94 -6.46 -2.21 8.82
N VAL A 95 -5.66 -1.20 9.16
CA VAL A 95 -4.20 -1.36 9.31
C VAL A 95 -3.88 -2.34 10.45
N LYS A 96 -4.56 -2.25 11.60
CA LYS A 96 -4.40 -3.22 12.70
C LYS A 96 -4.73 -4.65 12.25
N GLN A 97 -5.79 -4.83 11.48
CA GLN A 97 -6.18 -6.14 10.96
C GLN A 97 -5.17 -6.72 9.96
N HIS A 98 -4.50 -5.89 9.16
CA HIS A 98 -3.47 -6.34 8.23
C HIS A 98 -2.13 -6.70 8.90
N VAL A 99 -1.89 -6.19 10.11
CA VAL A 99 -0.66 -6.45 10.88
C VAL A 99 -0.81 -7.70 11.78
N ALA A 100 -2.05 -8.02 12.18
CA ALA A 100 -2.39 -9.19 12.99
C ALA A 100 -2.27 -10.50 12.17
#